data_AF-A0A9E6PU84-F1
#
_entry.id   AF-A0A9E6PU84-F1
#
_cell.length_a   1.000
_cell.length_b   1.000
_cell.length_c   1.000
_cell.angle_alpha   90.00
_cell.angle_beta   90.00
_cell.angle_gamma   90.00
#
_symmetry.space_group_name_H-M   'P 1'
#
loop_
_entity.id
_entity.type
_entity.pdbx_description
1 polymer ?
#
loop_
_entity_poly.entity_id
_entity_poly.type
_entity_poly.pdbx_seq_one_letter_code
_entity_poly.pdbx_strand_id
1 'polypeptide(L)'
;MSFNLANLSFQERAQIEAEKSRLFEFWQSNLGKAKGEAARLIAEKPRRKSKWAEWVRAELEGMSPPEFSNLVRSEVNKMMAAASNNR
;
A
#
# COMPACT_ATOMS: atom_id res chain seq x y z
N MET A 1 -4.88 -20.46 18.58
CA MET A 1 -5.33 -19.12 19.03
C MET A 1 -6.63 -18.79 18.30
N SER A 2 -7.67 -18.32 18.98
CA SER A 2 -8.94 -17.94 18.35
C SER A 2 -8.87 -16.50 17.82
N PHE A 3 -9.24 -16.27 16.57
CA PHE A 3 -9.31 -14.93 15.96
C PHE A 3 -10.57 -14.14 16.34
N ASN A 4 -11.42 -14.68 17.23
CA ASN A 4 -12.62 -14.02 17.67
C ASN A 4 -12.28 -12.90 18.67
N LEU A 5 -12.56 -11.65 18.29
CA LEU A 5 -12.36 -10.46 19.14
C LEU A 5 -13.13 -10.54 20.46
N ALA A 6 -14.27 -11.25 20.50
CA ALA A 6 -15.06 -11.42 21.71
C ALA A 6 -14.36 -12.28 22.78
N ASN A 7 -13.35 -13.06 22.39
CA ASN A 7 -12.54 -13.86 23.32
C ASN A 7 -11.35 -13.07 23.89
N LEU A 8 -11.14 -11.82 23.44
CA LEU A 8 -10.08 -10.96 23.94
C LEU A 8 -10.57 -10.11 25.11
N SER A 9 -9.65 -9.77 26.01
CA SER A 9 -9.91 -8.82 27.08
C SER A 9 -10.27 -7.44 26.51
N PHE A 10 -10.89 -6.59 27.35
CA PHE A 10 -11.16 -5.21 26.96
C PHE A 10 -9.87 -4.45 26.61
N GLN A 11 -8.79 -4.66 27.37
CA GLN A 11 -7.51 -3.99 27.14
C GLN A 11 -6.89 -4.36 25.78
N GLU A 12 -6.89 -5.65 25.44
CA GLU A 12 -6.40 -6.12 24.13
C GLU A 12 -7.23 -5.54 22.98
N ARG A 13 -8.57 -5.50 23.12
CA ARG A 13 -9.44 -4.87 22.10
C ARG A 13 -9.15 -3.39 21.94
N ALA A 14 -8.99 -2.64 23.03
CA ALA A 14 -8.68 -1.22 23.01
C ALA A 14 -7.32 -0.95 22.32
N GLN A 15 -6.31 -1.80 22.55
CA GLN A 15 -5.02 -1.71 21.87
C GLN A 15 -5.14 -1.94 20.36
N ILE A 16 -5.92 -2.95 19.94
CA ILE A 16 -6.18 -3.23 18.52
C ILE A 16 -6.90 -2.05 17.85
N GLU A 17 -7.88 -1.44 18.52
CA GLU A 17 -8.61 -0.29 17.99
C GLU A 17 -7.73 0.96 17.88
N ALA A 18 -6.85 1.20 18.86
CA ALA A 18 -5.88 2.28 18.81
C ALA A 18 -4.87 2.08 17.66
N GLU A 19 -4.38 0.86 17.48
CA GLU A 19 -3.49 0.52 16.36
C GLU A 19 -4.18 0.73 15.01
N LYS A 20 -5.41 0.24 14.85
CA LYS A 20 -6.21 0.45 13.63
C LYS A 20 -6.41 1.93 13.32
N SER A 21 -6.72 2.74 14.34
CA SER A 21 -6.93 4.19 14.18
C SER A 21 -5.64 4.86 13.69
N ARG A 22 -4.49 4.54 14.30
CA ARG A 22 -3.18 5.04 13.88
C ARG A 22 -2.84 4.64 12.44
N LEU A 23 -3.09 3.38 12.06
CA LEU A 23 -2.86 2.89 10.70
C LEU A 23 -3.77 3.61 9.69
N PHE A 24 -5.02 3.87 10.06
CA PHE A 24 -5.97 4.59 9.23
C PHE A 24 -5.56 6.05 9.02
N GLU A 25 -5.13 6.75 10.07
CA GLU A 25 -4.60 8.12 9.96
C GLU A 25 -3.35 8.18 9.07
N PHE A 26 -2.43 7.23 9.23
CA PHE A 26 -1.25 7.12 8.36
C PHE A 26 -1.66 6.92 6.89
N TRP A 27 -2.59 6.00 6.62
CA TRP A 27 -3.13 5.78 5.30
C TRP A 27 -3.76 7.05 4.72
N GLN A 28 -4.65 7.70 5.47
CA GLN A 28 -5.41 8.86 5.02
C GLN A 28 -4.48 10.02 4.68
N SER A 29 -3.50 10.30 5.53
CA SER A 29 -2.52 11.39 5.33
C SER A 29 -1.58 11.14 4.15
N ASN A 30 -1.31 9.87 3.79
CA ASN A 30 -0.37 9.52 2.74
C ASN A 30 -1.02 9.12 1.41
N LEU A 31 -2.34 8.91 1.37
CA LEU A 31 -3.04 8.37 0.22
C LEU A 31 -2.82 9.17 -1.07
N GLY A 32 -2.90 10.50 -0.99
CA GLY A 32 -2.67 11.37 -2.15
C GLY A 32 -1.26 11.23 -2.72
N LYS A 33 -0.26 11.24 -1.83
CA LYS A 33 1.16 11.06 -2.20
C LYS A 33 1.42 9.67 -2.78
N ALA A 34 0.86 8.63 -2.16
CA ALA A 34 1.01 7.25 -2.63
C ALA A 34 0.42 7.06 -4.04
N LYS A 35 -0.74 7.66 -4.33
CA LYS A 35 -1.33 7.66 -5.67
C LYS A 35 -0.45 8.39 -6.70
N GLY A 36 0.15 9.53 -6.32
CA GLY A 36 1.08 10.25 -7.17
C GLY A 36 2.32 9.43 -7.54
N GLU A 37 2.94 8.79 -6.55
CA GLU A 37 4.07 7.87 -6.78
C GLU A 37 3.66 6.66 -7.62
N ALA A 38 2.50 6.06 -7.35
CA ALA A 38 1.99 4.94 -8.15
C ALA A 38 1.80 5.33 -9.62
N ALA A 39 1.23 6.51 -9.88
CA ALA A 39 1.09 7.03 -11.24
C ALA A 39 2.45 7.26 -11.92
N ARG A 40 3.44 7.84 -11.21
CA ARG A 40 4.82 8.00 -11.69
C ARG A 40 5.44 6.66 -12.08
N LEU A 41 5.32 5.66 -11.21
CA LEU A 41 5.85 4.31 -11.46
C LEU A 41 5.18 3.66 -12.68
N ILE A 42 3.87 3.82 -12.85
CA ILE A 42 3.13 3.26 -14.00
C ILE A 42 3.49 3.98 -15.30
N ALA A 43 3.66 5.30 -15.28
CA ALA A 43 4.03 6.09 -16.46
C ALA A 43 5.38 5.66 -17.08
N GLU A 44 6.25 5.05 -16.28
CA GLU A 44 7.55 4.52 -16.71
C GLU A 44 7.46 3.20 -17.48
N LYS A 45 6.30 2.55 -17.48
CA LYS A 45 6.10 1.24 -18.10
C LYS A 45 6.44 1.17 -19.60
N PRO A 46 6.02 2.12 -20.46
CA PRO A 46 6.34 2.08 -21.90
C PRO A 46 7.85 2.18 -22.18
N ARG A 47 8.57 2.98 -21.38
CA ARG A 47 10.01 3.16 -21.50
C ARG A 47 10.77 1.90 -21.08
N ARG A 48 10.37 1.28 -19.97
CA ARG A 48 11.09 0.15 -19.36
C ARG A 48 10.72 -1.22 -19.90
N LYS A 49 9.54 -1.36 -20.51
CA LYS A 49 9.07 -2.62 -21.14
C LYS A 49 9.17 -3.80 -20.15
N SER A 50 9.83 -4.89 -20.54
CA SER A 50 9.99 -6.11 -19.73
C SER A 50 10.73 -5.88 -18.41
N LYS A 51 11.56 -4.84 -18.31
CA LYS A 51 12.31 -4.48 -17.10
C LYS A 51 11.51 -3.65 -16.09
N TRP A 52 10.28 -3.29 -16.42
CA TRP A 52 9.46 -2.42 -15.57
C TRP A 52 9.22 -3.00 -14.18
N ALA A 53 8.81 -4.27 -14.07
CA ALA A 53 8.48 -4.88 -12.78
C ALA A 53 9.71 -5.03 -11.86
N GLU A 54 10.87 -5.36 -12.42
CA GLU A 54 12.15 -5.41 -11.70
C GLU A 54 12.51 -4.03 -11.16
N TRP A 55 12.42 -3.01 -12.00
CA TRP A 55 12.70 -1.63 -11.59
C TRP A 55 11.72 -1.11 -10.53
N VAL A 56 10.41 -1.36 -10.67
CA VAL A 56 9.43 -0.97 -9.66
C VAL A 56 9.75 -1.56 -8.29
N ARG A 57 10.23 -2.82 -8.22
CA ARG A 57 10.66 -3.42 -6.96
C ARG A 57 11.85 -2.67 -6.35
N ALA A 58 12.86 -2.35 -7.16
CA ALA A 58 14.01 -1.57 -6.69
C ALA A 58 13.62 -0.17 -6.19
N GLU A 59 12.70 0.53 -6.88
CA GLU A 59 12.18 1.82 -6.40
C GLU A 59 11.48 1.68 -5.05
N LEU A 60 10.63 0.66 -4.90
CA LEU A 60 9.89 0.40 -3.66
C LEU A 60 10.83 -0.01 -2.51
N GLU A 61 11.91 -0.73 -2.79
CA GLU A 61 12.95 -1.08 -1.81
C GLU A 61 13.72 0.16 -1.33
N GLY A 62 13.88 1.17 -2.18
CA GLY A 62 14.50 2.45 -1.82
C GLY A 62 13.57 3.43 -1.10
N MET A 63 12.27 3.14 -1.00
CA MET A 63 11.31 4.03 -0.34
C MET A 63 11.30 3.86 1.18
N SER A 64 11.20 4.99 1.87
CA SER A 64 11.03 5.08 3.32
C SER A 64 9.85 6.01 3.64
N PRO A 65 9.05 5.71 4.68
CA PRO A 65 9.12 4.50 5.51
C PRO A 65 8.56 3.24 4.80
N PRO A 66 8.85 2.01 5.28
CA PRO A 66 8.37 0.77 4.67
C PRO A 66 6.84 0.71 4.52
N GLU A 67 6.10 1.28 5.47
CA GLU A 67 4.64 1.38 5.43
C GLU A 67 4.19 2.23 4.23
N PHE A 68 4.91 3.31 3.90
CA PHE A 68 4.62 4.12 2.72
C PHE A 68 4.90 3.34 1.43
N SER A 69 6.01 2.59 1.36
CA SER A 69 6.32 1.71 0.22
C SER A 69 5.20 0.69 -0.04
N ASN A 70 4.65 0.10 1.03
CA ASN A 70 3.53 -0.83 0.93
C ASN A 70 2.25 -0.15 0.40
N LEU A 71 1.97 1.10 0.80
CA LEU A 71 0.86 1.89 0.25
C LEU A 71 1.05 2.19 -1.24
N VAL A 72 2.25 2.57 -1.66
CA VAL A 72 2.54 2.81 -3.09
C VAL A 72 2.37 1.53 -3.89
N ARG A 73 2.86 0.39 -3.38
CA ARG A 73 2.69 -0.92 -4.00
C ARG A 73 1.22 -1.30 -4.19
N SER A 74 0.38 -1.06 -3.18
CA SER A 74 -1.05 -1.39 -3.26
C SER A 74 -1.77 -0.52 -4.30
N GLU A 75 -1.46 0.77 -4.36
CA GLU A 75 -2.03 1.68 -5.37
C GLU A 75 -1.54 1.34 -6.80
N VAL A 76 -0.27 0.97 -6.99
CA VAL A 76 0.24 0.47 -8.29
C VAL A 76 -0.58 -0.75 -8.73
N ASN A 77 -0.73 -1.75 -7.86
CA ASN A 77 -1.48 -2.97 -8.16
C ASN A 77 -2.94 -2.66 -8.50
N LYS A 78 -3.59 -1.76 -7.74
CA LYS A 78 -4.98 -1.36 -7.94
C LYS A 78 -5.18 -0.68 -9.31
N MET A 79 -4.35 0.30 -9.64
CA MET A 79 -4.43 1.01 -10.93
C MET A 79 -4.14 0.08 -12.12
N MET A 80 -3.17 -0.83 -11.95
CA MET A 80 -2.84 -1.83 -12.96
C MET A 80 -3.98 -2.84 -13.19
N ALA A 81 -4.64 -3.29 -12.13
CA ALA A 81 -5.82 -4.15 -12.22
C ALA A 81 -6.97 -3.43 -12.92
N ALA A 82 -7.26 -2.17 -12.54
CA ALA A 82 -8.29 -1.35 -13.20
C ALA A 82 -7.99 -1.15 -14.71
N ALA A 83 -6.74 -0.89 -15.07
CA ALA A 83 -6.32 -0.75 -16.48
C ALA A 83 -6.32 -2.07 -17.27
N SER A 84 -6.38 -3.21 -16.58
CA SER A 84 -6.49 -4.53 -17.21
C SER A 84 -7.95 -4.94 -17.40
N ASN A 85 -8.83 -4.58 -16.46
CA ASN A 85 -10.27 -4.84 -16.54
C ASN A 85 -10.99 -3.95 -17.58
N ASN A 86 -10.38 -2.81 -17.96
CA ASN A 86 -10.93 -1.89 -18.97
C ASN A 86 -10.49 -2.22 -20.41
N ARG A 87 -9.86 -3.39 -20.64
CA ARG A 87 -9.45 -3.90 -21.96
C ARG A 87 -10.21 -5.16 -22.29
#